data_AF-A0A484LI46-F1
#
_entry.id   AF-A0A484LI46-F1
#
_cell.length_a   1.000
_cell.length_b   1.000
_cell.length_c   1.000
_cell.angle_alpha   90.00
_cell.angle_beta   90.00
_cell.angle_gamma   90.00
#
_symmetry.space_group_name_H-M   'P 1'
#
loop_
_entity.id
_entity.type
_entity.pdbx_description
1 polymer ?
#
loop_
_entity_poly.entity_id
_entity_poly.type
_entity_poly.pdbx_seq_one_letter_code
_entity_poly.pdbx_strand_id
1 'polypeptide(L)'
;MHMSVQAQAIGEAGSKFIQEDMKMENIYNFMYHLLNEYAKLLRFKPEIPQNAVELCAEALACPTNGVWRKFMDESLEKSPSYTHLRHHHPCTLPPPYDPEELEAFLGEKMEATKQVETWEKEYWDNKFKS
;
A
#
# COMPACT_ATOMS: atom_id res chain seq x y z
N MET A 1 34.91 -10.35 -26.89
CA MET A 1 34.91 -9.91 -25.48
C MET A 1 34.23 -8.54 -25.28
N HIS A 2 34.37 -7.56 -26.19
CA HIS A 2 33.72 -6.25 -26.05
C HIS A 2 32.17 -6.31 -26.11
N MET A 3 31.62 -7.18 -26.96
CA MET A 3 30.17 -7.30 -27.19
C MET A 3 29.42 -7.95 -26.00
N SER A 4 30.09 -8.79 -25.20
CA SER A 4 29.48 -9.42 -24.02
C SER A 4 29.32 -8.45 -22.84
N VAL A 5 30.27 -7.52 -22.66
CA VAL A 5 30.17 -6.48 -21.62
C VAL A 5 29.02 -5.52 -21.90
N GLN A 6 28.86 -5.11 -23.16
CA GLN A 6 27.75 -4.23 -23.56
C GLN A 6 26.39 -4.93 -23.42
N ALA A 7 26.29 -6.21 -23.80
CA ALA A 7 25.07 -6.99 -23.60
C ALA A 7 24.73 -7.16 -22.11
N GLN A 8 25.73 -7.40 -21.25
CA GLN A 8 25.54 -7.50 -19.80
C GLN A 8 25.05 -6.18 -19.21
N ALA A 9 25.66 -5.04 -19.57
CA ALA A 9 25.24 -3.74 -19.09
C ALA A 9 23.78 -3.40 -19.47
N ILE A 10 23.35 -3.77 -20.69
CA ILE A 10 21.95 -3.61 -21.12
C ILE A 10 21.03 -4.51 -20.28
N GLY A 11 21.42 -5.76 -20.04
CA GLY A 11 20.66 -6.69 -19.22
C GLY A 11 20.50 -6.24 -17.75
N GLU A 12 21.57 -5.71 -17.16
CA GLU A 12 21.56 -5.15 -15.81
C GLU A 12 20.67 -3.91 -15.73
N ALA A 13 20.79 -2.97 -16.68
CA ALA A 13 19.95 -1.78 -16.74
C ALA A 13 18.47 -2.12 -16.94
N GLY A 14 18.17 -3.06 -17.85
CA GLY A 14 16.81 -3.56 -18.07
C GLY A 14 16.23 -4.20 -16.80
N SER A 15 17.00 -5.08 -16.15
CA SER A 15 16.55 -5.74 -14.92
C SER A 15 16.30 -4.74 -13.78
N LYS A 16 17.17 -3.73 -13.65
CA LYS A 16 17.00 -2.64 -12.68
C LYS A 16 15.71 -1.86 -12.93
N PHE A 17 15.40 -1.53 -14.19
CA PHE A 17 14.15 -0.87 -14.55
C PHE A 17 12.91 -1.72 -14.18
N ILE A 18 12.93 -3.04 -14.42
CA ILE A 18 11.83 -3.91 -14.00
C ILE A 18 11.61 -3.83 -12.47
N GLN A 19 12.70 -3.89 -11.70
CA GLN A 19 12.66 -3.97 -10.24
C GLN A 19 12.31 -2.64 -9.57
N GLU A 20 12.80 -1.53 -10.11
CA GLU A 20 12.67 -0.21 -9.49
C GLU A 20 11.48 0.57 -10.04
N ASP A 21 11.30 0.58 -11.37
CA ASP A 21 10.34 1.45 -12.06
C ASP A 21 9.03 0.75 -12.43
N MET A 22 9.05 -0.56 -12.71
CA MET A 22 7.84 -1.36 -12.98
C MET A 22 7.34 -2.14 -11.76
N LYS A 23 7.39 -1.50 -10.59
CA LYS A 23 6.71 -2.02 -9.40
C LYS A 23 5.20 -2.04 -9.61
N MET A 24 4.51 -3.02 -9.03
CA MET A 24 3.04 -3.12 -9.12
C MET A 24 2.33 -1.84 -8.64
N GLU A 25 2.87 -1.17 -7.63
CA GLU A 25 2.39 0.14 -7.15
C GLU A 25 2.39 1.19 -8.28
N ASN A 26 3.46 1.26 -9.07
CA ASN A 26 3.57 2.18 -10.20
C ASN A 26 2.61 1.80 -11.33
N ILE A 27 2.41 0.49 -11.58
CA ILE A 27 1.45 0.01 -12.57
C ILE A 27 0.02 0.40 -12.18
N TYR A 28 -0.36 0.19 -10.91
CA TYR A 28 -1.68 0.59 -10.41
C TYR A 28 -1.89 2.10 -10.46
N ASN A 29 -0.88 2.89 -10.05
CA ASN A 29 -0.93 4.35 -10.16
C ASN A 29 -1.10 4.81 -11.62
N PHE A 30 -0.39 4.17 -12.55
CA PHE A 30 -0.52 4.45 -13.97
C PHE A 30 -1.92 4.12 -14.49
N MET A 31 -2.46 2.93 -14.19
CA MET A 31 -3.81 2.53 -14.60
C MET A 31 -4.88 3.49 -14.05
N TYR A 32 -4.76 3.85 -12.77
CA TYR A 32 -5.66 4.81 -12.14
C TYR A 32 -5.60 6.17 -12.82
N HIS A 33 -4.40 6.70 -13.06
CA HIS A 33 -4.23 7.97 -13.74
C HIS A 33 -4.81 7.94 -15.16
N LEU A 34 -4.50 6.89 -15.92
CA LEU A 34 -4.98 6.69 -17.29
C LEU A 34 -6.52 6.69 -17.36
N LEU A 35 -7.18 5.91 -16.51
CA LEU A 35 -8.64 5.81 -16.49
C LEU A 35 -9.29 7.14 -16.09
N ASN A 36 -8.70 7.87 -15.15
CA ASN A 36 -9.21 9.18 -14.73
C ASN A 36 -9.07 10.24 -15.83
N GLU A 37 -7.90 10.35 -16.48
CA GLU A 37 -7.72 11.32 -17.56
C GLU A 37 -8.58 10.97 -18.77
N TYR A 38 -8.73 9.68 -19.08
CA TYR A 38 -9.61 9.24 -20.17
C TYR A 38 -11.08 9.55 -19.87
N ALA A 39 -11.54 9.35 -18.64
CA ALA A 39 -12.91 9.64 -18.24
C ALA A 39 -13.30 11.12 -18.48
N LYS A 40 -12.35 12.06 -18.36
CA LYS A 40 -12.58 13.49 -18.64
C LYS A 40 -12.89 13.77 -20.12
N LEU A 41 -12.49 12.90 -21.03
CA LEU A 41 -12.73 13.05 -22.47
C LEU A 41 -14.13 12.60 -22.89
N LEU A 42 -14.87 11.94 -22.00
CA LEU A 42 -16.21 11.44 -22.28
C LEU A 42 -17.17 12.61 -22.53
N ARG A 43 -17.86 12.56 -23.67
CA ARG A 43 -18.87 13.57 -24.07
C ARG A 43 -20.30 13.15 -23.77
N PHE A 44 -20.46 12.07 -23.01
CA PHE A 44 -21.75 11.51 -22.64
C PHE A 44 -21.69 11.08 -21.17
N LYS A 45 -22.87 10.92 -20.56
CA LYS A 45 -22.98 10.37 -19.22
C LYS A 45 -22.99 8.83 -19.32
N PRO A 46 -22.02 8.12 -18.70
CA PRO A 46 -22.03 6.66 -18.69
C PRO A 46 -23.29 6.13 -18.00
N GLU A 47 -23.90 5.10 -18.59
CA GLU A 47 -25.03 4.37 -18.03
C GLU A 47 -24.70 2.87 -18.03
N ILE A 48 -25.19 2.16 -17.01
CA ILE A 48 -24.97 0.72 -16.89
C ILE A 48 -25.86 0.00 -17.92
N PRO A 49 -25.30 -0.79 -18.86
CA PRO A 49 -26.12 -1.52 -19.82
C PRO A 49 -26.93 -2.62 -19.13
N GLN A 50 -28.11 -2.94 -19.67
CA GLN A 50 -29.05 -3.92 -19.07
C GLN A 50 -28.43 -5.31 -18.83
N ASN A 51 -27.45 -5.70 -19.64
CA ASN A 51 -26.76 -7.00 -19.57
C ASN A 51 -25.36 -6.89 -18.94
N ALA A 52 -25.07 -5.80 -18.21
CA ALA A 52 -23.82 -5.70 -17.46
C ALA A 52 -23.76 -6.78 -16.38
N VAL A 53 -22.65 -7.51 -16.33
CA VAL A 53 -22.36 -8.43 -15.23
C VAL A 53 -21.37 -7.73 -14.31
N GLU A 54 -21.70 -7.68 -13.02
CA GLU A 54 -20.80 -7.15 -12.01
C GLU A 54 -19.54 -8.04 -11.92
N LEU A 55 -18.37 -7.41 -11.99
CA LEU A 55 -17.09 -8.07 -11.76
C LEU A 55 -16.59 -7.69 -10.36
N CYS A 56 -16.69 -8.64 -9.43
CA CYS A 56 -16.03 -8.54 -8.13
C CYS A 56 -14.60 -9.10 -8.21
N ALA A 57 -13.72 -8.69 -7.31
CA ALA A 57 -12.33 -9.17 -7.30
C ALA A 57 -12.23 -10.70 -7.14
N GLU A 58 -13.15 -11.28 -6.37
CA GLU A 58 -13.31 -12.72 -6.20
C GLU A 58 -13.73 -13.40 -7.50
N ALA A 59 -14.62 -12.76 -8.28
CA ALA A 59 -15.07 -13.26 -9.57
C ALA A 59 -13.95 -13.26 -10.61
N LEU A 60 -13.00 -12.31 -10.53
CA LEU A 60 -11.79 -12.30 -11.36
C LEU A 60 -10.81 -13.41 -11.01
N ALA A 61 -10.71 -13.77 -9.73
CA ALA A 61 -9.86 -14.86 -9.29
C ALA A 61 -10.46 -16.23 -9.70
N CYS A 62 -11.78 -16.40 -9.67
CA CYS A 62 -12.49 -17.69 -9.89
C CYS A 62 -12.11 -18.48 -11.16
N PRO A 63 -11.97 -17.87 -12.34
CA PRO A 63 -11.57 -18.59 -13.55
C PRO A 63 -10.07 -18.88 -13.63
N THR A 64 -9.25 -18.31 -12.75
CA THR A 64 -7.79 -18.46 -12.78
C THR A 64 -7.32 -19.64 -11.93
N ASN A 65 -6.23 -20.29 -12.35
CA ASN A 65 -5.64 -21.44 -11.66
C ASN A 65 -4.15 -21.22 -11.37
N GLY A 66 -3.60 -22.03 -10.45
CA GLY A 66 -2.17 -22.07 -10.16
C GLY A 66 -1.64 -20.78 -9.54
N VAL A 67 -0.47 -20.34 -9.99
CA VAL A 67 0.26 -19.19 -9.40
C VAL A 67 -0.54 -17.89 -9.52
N TRP A 68 -1.27 -17.69 -10.61
CA TRP A 68 -2.11 -16.50 -10.80
C TRP A 68 -3.26 -16.43 -9.80
N ARG A 69 -3.93 -17.56 -9.54
CA ARG A 69 -4.99 -17.64 -8.52
C ARG A 69 -4.43 -17.25 -7.15
N LYS A 70 -3.28 -17.82 -6.79
CA LYS A 70 -2.60 -17.53 -5.53
C LYS A 70 -2.29 -16.04 -5.38
N PHE A 71 -1.71 -15.41 -6.39
CA PHE A 71 -1.40 -13.98 -6.34
C PHE A 71 -2.64 -13.10 -6.28
N MET A 72 -3.72 -13.45 -7.00
CA MET A 72 -4.97 -12.71 -6.92
C MET A 72 -5.60 -12.85 -5.52
N ASP A 73 -5.62 -14.04 -4.94
CA ASP A 73 -6.15 -14.29 -3.59
C ASP A 73 -5.33 -13.57 -2.50
N GLU A 74 -4.00 -13.46 -2.68
CA GLU A 74 -3.12 -12.70 -1.79
C GLU A 74 -3.31 -11.19 -1.93
N SER A 75 -3.73 -10.72 -3.11
CA SER A 75 -4.01 -9.31 -3.39
C SER A 75 -5.42 -8.87 -2.97
N LEU A 76 -6.30 -9.81 -2.61
CA LEU A 76 -7.61 -9.48 -2.06
C LEU A 76 -7.42 -8.81 -0.70
N GLU A 77 -7.95 -7.60 -0.56
CA GLU A 77 -8.03 -6.91 0.73
C GLU A 77 -8.95 -7.73 1.65
N LYS A 78 -8.36 -8.49 2.58
CA LYS A 78 -9.10 -9.34 3.52
C LYS A 78 -9.67 -8.50 4.64
N SER A 79 -10.62 -7.64 4.29
CA SER A 79 -11.21 -6.64 5.18
C SER A 79 -10.19 -5.64 5.75
N PRO A 80 -10.60 -4.41 6.09
CA PRO A 80 -9.82 -3.63 7.04
C PRO A 80 -9.64 -4.50 8.30
N SER A 81 -8.42 -4.57 8.84
CA SER A 81 -8.09 -5.42 9.98
C SER A 81 -9.11 -5.23 11.12
N TYR A 82 -10.09 -6.14 11.23
CA TYR A 82 -11.06 -6.20 12.34
C TYR A 82 -10.42 -6.80 13.61
N THR A 83 -9.11 -6.66 13.77
CA THR A 83 -8.45 -6.60 15.07
C THR A 83 -8.59 -5.14 15.49
N HIS A 84 -9.71 -4.68 16.04
CA HIS A 84 -10.22 -5.04 17.35
C HIS A 84 -11.74 -4.90 17.39
N LEU A 85 -12.41 -5.93 17.91
CA LEU A 85 -13.81 -5.96 18.33
C LEU A 85 -14.86 -5.95 17.21
N ARG A 86 -15.42 -7.15 16.99
CA ARG A 86 -16.58 -7.55 16.17
C ARG A 86 -17.88 -6.70 16.37
N HIS A 87 -17.86 -5.61 17.14
CA HIS A 87 -19.04 -4.81 17.49
C HIS A 87 -18.92 -3.30 17.22
N HIS A 88 -17.84 -2.80 16.59
CA HIS A 88 -17.78 -1.40 16.18
C HIS A 88 -17.84 -1.26 14.66
N HIS A 89 -19.01 -0.82 14.17
CA HIS A 89 -19.10 -0.25 12.83
C HIS A 89 -18.15 0.96 12.76
N PRO A 90 -17.49 1.21 11.61
CA PRO A 90 -16.44 2.24 11.46
C PRO A 90 -16.91 3.69 11.67
N CYS A 91 -18.15 3.90 12.11
CA CYS A 91 -18.75 5.21 12.39
C CYS A 91 -19.08 5.42 13.88
N THR A 92 -18.66 4.53 14.79
CA THR A 92 -18.85 4.71 16.22
C THR A 92 -17.51 4.96 16.89
N LEU A 93 -17.25 6.23 17.21
CA LEU A 93 -16.09 6.61 18.03
C LEU A 93 -16.09 5.77 19.31
N PRO A 94 -14.95 5.21 19.73
CA PRO A 94 -14.85 4.57 21.03
C PRO A 94 -15.28 5.54 22.12
N PRO A 95 -15.81 5.05 23.26
CA PRO A 95 -16.11 5.91 24.39
C PRO A 95 -14.85 6.72 24.76
N PRO A 96 -15.01 7.96 25.24
CA PRO A 96 -13.88 8.76 25.69
C PRO A 96 -13.12 7.99 26.79
N TYR A 97 -11.79 8.07 26.75
CA TYR A 97 -10.92 7.50 27.79
C TYR A 97 -11.36 7.97 29.17
N ASP A 98 -11.26 7.08 30.17
CA ASP A 98 -11.32 7.52 31.55
C ASP A 98 -10.17 8.53 31.82
N PRO A 99 -10.39 9.60 32.60
CA PRO A 99 -9.35 10.60 32.85
C PRO A 99 -8.03 10.01 33.36
N GLU A 100 -8.08 8.97 34.20
CA GLU A 100 -6.89 8.30 34.73
C GLU A 100 -6.16 7.50 33.65
N GLU A 101 -6.92 6.80 32.79
CA GLU A 101 -6.38 6.07 31.64
C GLU A 101 -5.74 7.01 30.62
N LEU A 102 -6.35 8.17 30.39
CA LEU A 102 -5.82 9.19 29.48
C LEU A 102 -4.51 9.79 30.01
N GLU A 103 -4.44 10.11 31.31
CA GLU A 103 -3.22 10.61 31.92
C GLU A 103 -2.08 9.57 31.87
N ALA A 104 -2.38 8.31 32.17
CA ALA A 104 -1.42 7.22 32.07
C ALA A 104 -0.89 7.07 30.62
N PHE A 105 -1.79 7.05 29.64
CA PHE A 105 -1.43 6.97 28.23
C PHE A 105 -0.58 8.16 27.76
N LEU A 106 -0.94 9.38 28.16
CA LEU A 106 -0.15 10.58 27.84
C LEU A 106 1.24 10.53 28.48
N GLY A 107 1.34 10.03 29.73
CA GLY A 107 2.61 9.82 30.41
C GLY A 107 3.51 8.82 29.69
N GLU A 108 2.97 7.65 29.33
CA GLU A 108 3.69 6.63 28.55
C GLU A 108 4.18 7.17 27.21
N LYS A 109 3.31 7.90 26.49
CA LYS A 109 3.66 8.54 25.22
C LYS A 109 4.79 9.54 25.38
N MET A 110 4.77 10.37 26.43
CA MET A 110 5.83 11.34 26.70
C MET A 110 7.17 10.64 26.98
N GLU A 111 7.17 9.58 27.80
CA GLU A 111 8.39 8.85 28.12
C GLU A 111 8.98 8.14 26.90
N ALA A 112 8.13 7.49 26.08
CA ALA A 112 8.55 6.88 24.83
C ALA A 112 9.13 7.91 23.84
N THR A 113 8.51 9.09 23.74
CA THR A 113 9.00 10.18 22.87
C THR A 113 10.38 10.64 23.33
N LYS A 114 10.55 10.87 24.63
CA LYS A 114 11.84 11.27 25.21
C LYS A 114 12.94 10.22 25.01
N GLN A 115 12.60 8.94 25.09
CA GLN A 115 13.53 7.85 24.82
C GLN A 115 14.02 7.88 23.36
N VAL A 116 13.11 8.06 22.41
CA VAL A 116 13.45 8.19 20.99
C VAL A 116 14.32 9.41 20.73
N GLU A 117 13.97 10.58 21.28
CA GLU A 117 14.77 11.80 21.15
C GLU A 117 16.20 11.62 21.70
N THR A 118 16.34 10.87 22.79
CA THR A 118 17.66 10.55 23.37
C THR A 118 18.48 9.67 22.42
N TRP A 119 17.88 8.61 21.87
CA TRP A 119 18.54 7.74 20.90
C TRP A 119 18.93 8.48 19.62
N GLU A 120 18.06 9.36 19.11
CA GLU A 120 18.36 10.19 17.95
C GLU A 120 19.56 11.09 18.23
N LYS A 121 19.58 11.75 19.39
CA LYS A 121 20.70 12.61 19.79
C LYS A 121 22.00 11.82 19.90
N GLU A 122 22.00 10.68 20.58
CA GLU A 122 23.17 9.80 20.68
C GLU A 122 23.66 9.34 19.30
N TYR A 123 22.74 8.95 18.42
CA TYR A 123 23.05 8.54 17.06
C TYR A 123 23.73 9.67 16.27
N TRP A 124 23.17 10.88 16.30
CA TRP A 124 23.74 12.03 15.60
C TRP A 124 25.07 12.49 16.20
N ASP A 125 25.20 12.54 17.53
CA ASP A 125 26.45 12.89 18.22
C ASP A 125 27.58 11.90 17.87
N ASN A 126 27.28 10.61 17.77
CA ASN A 126 28.27 9.60 17.39
C ASN A 126 28.64 9.70 15.90
N LYS A 127 27.69 10.05 15.03
CA LYS A 127 27.92 10.20 13.59
C LYS A 127 28.79 11.41 13.23
N PHE A 128 28.70 12.49 13.99
CA PHE A 128 29.47 13.72 13.76
C PHE A 128 30.76 13.83 14.59
N LYS A 129 31.04 12.85 15.46
CA LYS A 129 32.33 12.70 16.17
C LYS A 129 33.34 11.78 15.45
N SER A 130 32.94 11.17 14.33
CA SER A 130 33.79 10.44 13.37
C SER A 130 34.23 11.37 12.24
#